data_AF-A0A2K3NZ61-F1
#
_entry.id   AF-A0A2K3NZ61-F1
#
_cell.length_a   1.000
_cell.length_b   1.000
_cell.length_c   1.000
_cell.angle_alpha   90.00
_cell.angle_beta   90.00
_cell.angle_gamma   90.00
#
_symmetry.space_group_name_H-M   'P 1'
#
loop_
_entity.id
_entity.type
_entity.pdbx_description
1 polymer ?
#
loop_
_entity_poly.entity_id
_entity_poly.type
_entity_poly.pdbx_seq_one_letter_code
_entity_poly.pdbx_strand_id
1 'polypeptide(L)'
;MVGGLLGLGGGFILGPLFLELGIPPQVASATSTFSMLFSSSMSVVQYYYLDRFPVPYASYFVLIATIAAFAGQHVVRKIIAILGRASIIIFILASTIFISAISLGGVGIENMIVKMENHEYMGFEDLCLQS
;
A
#
# COMPACT_ATOMS: atom_id res chain seq x y z
N MET A 1 -11.76 -3.22 -0.99
CA MET A 1 -11.21 -3.11 -2.36
C MET A 1 -10.00 -2.17 -2.43
N VAL A 2 -10.05 -0.96 -1.86
CA VAL A 2 -8.96 0.04 -1.94
C VAL A 2 -7.61 -0.46 -1.38
N GLY A 3 -7.61 -1.22 -0.27
CA GLY A 3 -6.37 -1.76 0.32
C GLY A 3 -5.61 -2.76 -0.55
N GLY A 4 -6.29 -3.49 -1.45
CA GLY A 4 -5.68 -4.44 -2.39
C GLY A 4 -5.05 -3.75 -3.61
N LEU A 5 -5.71 -2.70 -4.12
CA LEU A 5 -5.19 -1.87 -5.22
C LEU A 5 -4.00 -0.99 -4.79
N LEU A 6 -4.01 -0.48 -3.55
CA LEU A 6 -2.91 0.31 -2.99
C LEU A 6 -1.68 -0.53 -2.58
N GLY A 7 -1.74 -1.86 -2.67
CA GLY A 7 -0.63 -2.73 -2.27
C GLY A 7 -0.36 -2.73 -0.76
N LEU A 8 -1.32 -2.28 0.07
CA LEU A 8 -1.16 -2.20 1.53
C LEU A 8 -1.26 -3.57 2.22
N GLY A 9 -1.74 -4.59 1.53
CA GLY A 9 -2.16 -5.88 2.09
C GLY A 9 -1.07 -6.83 2.63
N GLY A 10 0.20 -6.42 2.69
CA GLY A 10 1.25 -7.32 3.19
C GLY A 10 2.46 -6.61 3.76
N GLY A 11 3.17 -5.81 2.96
CA GLY A 11 4.49 -5.25 3.35
C GLY A 11 4.45 -4.24 4.50
N PHE A 12 3.41 -3.42 4.57
CA PHE A 12 3.34 -2.32 5.53
C PHE A 12 2.95 -2.79 6.94
N ILE A 13 2.12 -3.84 7.05
CA ILE A 13 1.70 -4.44 8.33
C ILE A 13 2.63 -5.57 8.76
N LEU A 14 3.03 -6.46 7.84
CA LEU A 14 3.94 -7.57 8.16
C LEU A 14 5.38 -7.08 8.41
N GLY A 15 5.80 -5.95 7.82
CA GLY A 15 7.14 -5.38 7.99
C GLY A 15 7.50 -5.08 9.44
N PRO A 16 6.76 -4.22 10.16
CA PRO A 16 7.01 -3.94 11.57
C PRO A 16 6.76 -5.17 12.46
N LEU A 17 5.73 -5.98 12.16
CA LEU A 17 5.42 -7.20 12.92
C LEU A 17 6.56 -8.23 12.86
N PHE A 18 7.21 -8.40 11.71
CA PHE A 18 8.38 -9.28 11.60
C PHE A 18 9.65 -8.71 12.27
N LEU A 19 9.78 -7.39 12.36
CA LEU A 19 10.85 -6.75 13.14
C LEU A 19 10.62 -6.95 14.65
N GLU A 20 9.38 -6.88 15.14
CA GLU A 20 9.04 -7.19 16.54
C GLU A 20 9.27 -8.66 16.90
N LEU A 21 9.09 -9.57 15.94
CA LEU A 21 9.38 -11.01 16.11
C LEU A 21 10.88 -11.35 16.00
N GLY A 22 11.76 -10.37 15.78
CA GLY A 22 13.21 -10.58 15.67
C GLY A 22 13.67 -11.35 14.43
N ILE A 23 12.81 -11.46 13.42
CA ILE A 23 13.09 -12.19 12.17
C ILE A 23 13.96 -11.30 11.26
N PRO A 24 14.99 -11.85 10.60
CA PRO A 24 15.81 -11.06 9.69
C PRO A 24 14.93 -10.42 8.59
N PRO A 25 15.10 -9.10 8.33
CA PRO A 25 14.21 -8.34 7.44
C PRO A 25 14.20 -8.87 6.00
N GLN A 26 15.23 -9.62 5.62
CA GLN A 26 15.40 -10.17 4.28
C GLN A 26 14.39 -11.29 3.97
N VAL A 27 14.07 -12.17 4.94
CA VAL A 27 13.03 -13.19 4.76
C VAL A 27 11.63 -12.61 4.95
N ALA A 28 11.47 -11.67 5.87
CA ALA A 28 10.21 -10.94 6.08
C ALA A 28 9.77 -10.18 4.82
N SER A 29 10.72 -9.53 4.15
CA SER A 29 10.49 -8.82 2.89
C SER A 29 10.10 -9.79 1.75
N ALA A 30 10.73 -10.97 1.68
CA ALA A 30 10.37 -11.97 0.68
C ALA A 30 8.93 -12.49 0.87
N THR A 31 8.57 -12.85 2.10
CA THR A 31 7.23 -13.36 2.44
C THR A 31 6.13 -12.33 2.17
N SER A 32 6.36 -11.07 2.57
CA SER A 32 5.40 -9.99 2.33
C SER A 32 5.23 -9.66 0.85
N THR A 33 6.32 -9.69 0.07
CA THR A 33 6.26 -9.50 -1.39
C THR A 33 5.47 -10.63 -2.06
N PHE A 34 5.68 -11.88 -1.64
CA PHE A 34 4.93 -13.03 -2.17
C PHE A 34 3.43 -12.95 -1.86
N SER A 35 3.07 -12.62 -0.62
CA SER A 35 1.68 -12.42 -0.22
C SER A 35 1.01 -11.29 -1.01
N MET A 36 1.73 -10.18 -1.24
CA MET A 36 1.26 -9.06 -2.04
C MET A 36 1.01 -9.46 -3.50
N LEU A 37 1.95 -10.18 -4.14
CA LEU A 37 1.82 -10.67 -5.51
C LEU A 37 0.62 -11.60 -5.69
N PHE A 38 0.38 -12.48 -4.72
CA PHE A 38 -0.76 -13.39 -4.74
C PHE A 38 -2.09 -12.62 -4.64
N SER A 39 -2.20 -11.69 -3.68
CA SER A 39 -3.40 -10.88 -3.48
C SER A 39 -3.70 -9.96 -4.67
N SER A 40 -2.66 -9.34 -5.27
CA SER A 40 -2.82 -8.49 -6.46
C SER A 40 -3.27 -9.30 -7.68
N SER A 41 -2.72 -10.51 -7.87
CA SER A 41 -3.11 -11.40 -8.98
C SER A 41 -4.58 -11.80 -8.89
N MET A 42 -5.04 -12.17 -7.68
CA MET A 42 -6.45 -12.49 -7.43
C MET A 42 -7.36 -11.28 -7.72
N SER A 43 -6.92 -10.08 -7.36
CA SER A 43 -7.66 -8.83 -7.62
C SER A 43 -7.79 -8.56 -9.12
N VAL A 44 -6.71 -8.75 -9.91
CA VAL A 44 -6.72 -8.59 -11.37
C VAL A 44 -7.70 -9.57 -12.03
N VAL A 45 -7.70 -10.84 -11.58
CA VAL A 45 -8.64 -11.86 -12.10
C VAL A 45 -10.09 -11.48 -11.77
N GLN A 46 -10.36 -11.04 -10.55
CA GLN A 46 -11.69 -10.59 -10.16
C GLN A 46 -12.16 -9.39 -11.00
N TYR A 47 -11.24 -8.47 -11.31
CA TYR A 47 -11.52 -7.30 -12.14
C TYR A 47 -11.75 -7.64 -13.61
N TYR A 48 -11.01 -8.63 -14.11
CA TYR A 48 -11.18 -9.16 -15.46
C TYR A 48 -12.59 -9.76 -15.64
N TYR A 49 -13.07 -10.53 -14.65
CA TYR A 49 -14.41 -11.10 -14.66
C TYR A 49 -15.55 -10.07 -14.55
N LEU A 50 -15.28 -8.86 -14.06
CA LEU A 50 -16.30 -7.84 -13.86
C LEU A 50 -16.59 -7.01 -15.14
N ASP A 51 -15.90 -7.28 -16.25
CA ASP A 51 -16.17 -6.77 -17.61
C ASP A 51 -16.39 -5.24 -17.72
N ARG A 52 -15.78 -4.46 -16.81
CA ARG A 52 -16.01 -3.01 -16.67
C ARG A 52 -14.75 -2.17 -16.88
N PHE A 53 -13.73 -2.67 -17.59
CA PHE A 53 -12.44 -1.98 -17.65
C PHE A 53 -11.97 -1.57 -19.06
N PRO A 54 -11.65 -0.28 -19.29
CA PRO A 54 -10.93 0.13 -20.48
C PRO A 54 -9.49 -0.41 -20.40
N VAL A 55 -9.29 -1.58 -20.98
CA VAL A 55 -8.02 -2.32 -21.14
C VAL A 55 -6.79 -1.44 -21.43
N PRO A 56 -6.84 -0.41 -22.31
CA PRO A 56 -5.65 0.40 -22.61
C PRO A 56 -5.12 1.23 -21.42
N TYR A 57 -5.97 1.66 -20.49
CA TYR A 57 -5.50 2.42 -19.33
C TYR A 57 -4.80 1.51 -18.32
N ALA A 58 -5.31 0.29 -18.14
CA ALA A 58 -4.70 -0.69 -17.24
C ALA A 58 -3.29 -1.08 -17.69
N SER A 59 -3.09 -1.34 -18.98
CA SER A 59 -1.76 -1.70 -19.51
C SER A 59 -0.74 -0.57 -19.39
N TYR A 60 -1.17 0.68 -19.62
CA TYR A 60 -0.33 1.86 -19.44
C TYR A 60 0.12 2.02 -17.98
N PHE A 61 -0.80 1.88 -17.03
CA PHE A 61 -0.49 1.98 -15.60
C PHE A 61 0.43 0.85 -15.14
N VAL A 62 0.21 -0.38 -15.63
CA VAL A 62 1.09 -1.53 -15.36
C VAL A 62 2.50 -1.29 -15.88
N LEU A 63 2.66 -0.73 -17.08
CA LEU A 63 3.98 -0.40 -17.63
C LEU A 63 4.73 0.62 -16.77
N ILE A 64 4.07 1.73 -16.42
CA ILE A 64 4.68 2.76 -15.58
C ILE A 64 5.03 2.22 -14.20
N ALA A 65 4.10 1.48 -13.56
CA ALA A 65 4.32 0.89 -12.25
C ALA A 65 5.48 -0.11 -12.26
N THR A 66 5.61 -0.92 -13.32
CA THR A 66 6.72 -1.88 -13.47
C THR A 66 8.06 -1.17 -13.61
N ILE A 67 8.14 -0.12 -14.43
CA ILE A 67 9.37 0.67 -14.61
C ILE A 67 9.76 1.35 -13.29
N ALA A 68 8.80 1.98 -12.61
CA ALA A 68 9.01 2.63 -11.33
C ALA A 68 9.46 1.64 -10.24
N ALA A 69 8.82 0.47 -10.15
CA ALA A 69 9.17 -0.58 -9.21
C ALA A 69 10.57 -1.12 -9.46
N PHE A 70 10.92 -1.40 -10.73
CA PHE A 70 12.25 -1.88 -11.09
C PHE A 70 13.33 -0.86 -10.74
N ALA A 71 13.13 0.41 -11.11
CA ALA A 71 14.05 1.50 -10.76
C ALA A 71 14.19 1.65 -9.24
N GLY A 72 13.08 1.67 -8.51
CA GLY A 72 13.05 1.78 -7.05
C GLY A 72 13.78 0.62 -6.37
N GLN A 73 13.49 -0.62 -6.76
CA GLN A 73 14.18 -1.80 -6.23
C GLN A 73 15.68 -1.76 -6.52
N HIS A 74 16.08 -1.30 -7.70
CA HIS A 74 17.49 -1.25 -8.07
C HIS A 74 18.25 -0.21 -7.24
N VAL A 75 17.65 0.96 -7.01
CA VAL A 75 18.18 2.03 -6.16
C VAL A 75 18.27 1.56 -4.70
N VAL A 76 17.19 1.00 -4.15
CA VAL A 76 17.15 0.52 -2.76
C VAL A 76 18.18 -0.59 -2.55
N ARG A 77 18.31 -1.54 -3.49
CA ARG A 77 19.32 -2.60 -3.41
C ARG A 77 20.75 -2.03 -3.44
N LYS A 78 21.00 -1.01 -4.25
CA LYS A 78 22.32 -0.35 -4.32
C LYS A 78 22.64 0.40 -3.03
N ILE A 79 21.67 1.08 -2.43
CA ILE A 79 21.80 1.75 -1.13
C ILE A 79 22.10 0.73 -0.03
N ILE A 80 21.36 -0.39 0.01
CA ILE A 80 21.59 -1.47 0.99
C ILE A 80 23.01 -2.05 0.83
N ALA A 81 23.47 -2.28 -0.41
CA ALA A 81 24.78 -2.86 -0.70
C ALA A 81 25.95 -1.94 -0.28
N ILE A 82 25.79 -0.62 -0.36
CA ILE A 82 26.84 0.34 0.01
C ILE A 82 26.93 0.51 1.54
N LEU A 83 25.81 0.40 2.26
CA LEU A 83 25.73 0.83 3.67
C LEU A 83 25.62 -0.30 4.70
N GLY A 84 25.20 -1.51 4.33
CA GLY A 84 25.40 -2.77 5.09
C GLY A 84 24.87 -2.87 6.53
N ARG A 85 24.22 -1.85 7.10
CA ARG A 85 23.78 -1.81 8.52
C ARG A 85 22.28 -2.01 8.67
N ALA A 86 21.88 -2.85 9.63
CA ALA A 86 20.48 -3.17 9.93
C ALA A 86 19.63 -1.95 10.35
N SER A 87 20.24 -0.94 10.97
CA SER A 87 19.54 0.30 11.40
C SER A 87 18.91 1.09 10.26
N ILE A 88 19.43 0.95 9.04
CA ILE A 88 18.97 1.70 7.86
C ILE A 88 17.68 1.11 7.30
N ILE A 89 17.50 -0.20 7.40
CA ILE A 89 16.25 -0.86 6.98
C ILE A 89 15.09 -0.33 7.83
N ILE A 90 15.30 -0.19 9.13
CA ILE A 90 14.32 0.37 10.07
C ILE A 90 14.03 1.83 9.72
N PHE A 91 15.05 2.64 9.40
CA PHE A 91 14.88 4.04 9.00
C PHE A 91 14.06 4.19 7.70
N ILE A 92 14.30 3.33 6.71
CA ILE A 92 13.53 3.29 5.45
C ILE A 92 12.08 2.90 5.73
N LEU A 93 11.84 1.87 6.54
CA LEU A 93 10.50 1.43 6.90
C LEU A 93 9.75 2.53 7.65
N ALA A 94 10.37 3.16 8.65
CA ALA A 94 9.77 4.27 9.40
C ALA A 94 9.44 5.47 8.51
N SER A 95 10.36 5.86 7.62
CA SER A 95 10.14 6.98 6.69
C SER A 95 8.99 6.69 5.72
N THR A 96 8.93 5.45 5.20
CA THR A 96 7.83 5.02 4.33
C THR A 96 6.50 5.07 5.07
N ILE A 97 6.47 4.62 6.33
CA ILE A 97 5.27 4.66 7.16
C ILE A 97 4.79 6.08 7.39
N PHE A 98 5.71 6.97 7.72
CA PHE A 98 5.41 8.39 7.97
C PHE A 98 4.84 9.08 6.73
N ILE A 99 5.46 8.89 5.56
CA ILE A 99 4.99 9.46 4.29
C ILE A 99 3.60 8.93 3.95
N SER A 100 3.36 7.63 4.09
CA SER A 100 2.04 7.04 3.85
C SER A 100 0.98 7.60 4.80
N ALA A 101 1.31 7.77 6.09
CA ALA A 101 0.40 8.33 7.08
C ALA A 101 0.02 9.77 6.76
N ILE A 102 0.99 10.61 6.36
CA ILE A 102 0.73 12.00 5.97
C ILE A 102 -0.15 12.06 4.73
N SER A 103 0.17 11.27 3.70
CA SER A 103 -0.55 11.30 2.43
C SER A 103 -2.00 10.84 2.58
N LEU A 104 -2.22 9.72 3.30
CA LEU A 104 -3.57 9.22 3.59
C LEU A 104 -4.33 10.13 4.54
N GLY A 105 -3.65 10.71 5.53
CA GLY A 105 -4.24 11.71 6.43
C GLY A 105 -4.70 12.96 5.67
N GLY A 106 -3.87 13.47 4.76
CA GLY A 106 -4.22 14.59 3.87
C GLY A 106 -5.46 14.29 3.03
N VAL A 107 -5.44 13.17 2.30
CA VAL A 107 -6.56 12.71 1.44
C VAL A 107 -7.84 12.42 2.24
N GLY A 108 -7.71 11.97 3.49
CA GLY A 108 -8.84 11.79 4.39
C GLY A 108 -9.47 13.11 4.81
N ILE A 109 -8.66 14.10 5.16
CA ILE A 109 -9.13 15.41 5.62
C ILE A 109 -9.79 16.19 4.48
N GLU A 110 -9.19 16.21 3.29
CA GLU A 110 -9.79 16.89 2.13
C GLU A 110 -11.15 16.27 1.74
N ASN A 111 -11.26 14.93 1.74
CA ASN A 111 -12.54 14.27 1.48
C ASN A 111 -13.58 14.53 2.57
N MET A 112 -13.14 14.65 3.83
CA MET A 112 -14.03 14.96 4.95
C MET A 112 -14.63 16.36 4.81
N ILE A 113 -13.82 17.36 4.46
CA ILE A 113 -14.28 18.74 4.28
C ILE A 113 -15.27 18.84 3.11
N VAL A 114 -14.97 18.19 1.98
CA VAL A 114 -15.88 18.15 0.81
C VAL A 114 -17.21 17.49 1.14
N LYS A 115 -17.21 16.42 1.93
CA LYS A 115 -18.45 15.77 2.39
C LYS A 115 -19.28 16.66 3.32
N MET A 116 -18.64 17.48 4.15
CA MET A 116 -19.35 18.43 5.02
C MET A 116 -20.01 19.56 4.24
N GLU A 117 -19.37 20.08 3.19
CA GLU A 117 -19.94 21.16 2.36
C GLU A 117 -21.15 20.69 1.53
N ASN A 118 -21.15 19.43 1.10
CA ASN A 118 -22.26 18.83 0.34
C ASN A 118 -23.42 18.32 1.21
N HIS A 119 -23.39 18.51 2.54
CA HIS A 119 -24.39 17.98 3.49
C HIS A 119 -24.65 16.47 3.33
N GLU A 120 -23.65 15.69 2.90
CA GLU A 120 -23.81 14.25 2.69
C GLU A 120 -23.52 13.44 3.96
N TYR A 121 -24.16 12.27 4.06
CA TYR A 121 -24.02 11.35 5.18
C TYR A 121 -22.53 10.96 5.36
N MET A 122 -21.99 11.29 6.54
CA MET A 122 -20.58 11.10 6.89
C MET A 122 -20.21 9.63 7.12
N GLY A 123 -21.16 8.71 6.98
CA GLY A 123 -20.95 7.26 7.18
C GLY A 123 -20.99 6.82 8.64
N PHE A 124 -21.35 7.73 9.55
CA PHE A 124 -21.78 7.35 10.89
C PHE A 124 -23.22 6.87 10.79
N GLU A 125 -23.45 5.58 10.94
CA GLU A 125 -24.79 5.04 11.21
C GLU A 125 -25.41 5.83 12.37
N ASP A 126 -26.67 6.23 12.22
CA ASP A 126 -27.45 6.93 13.24
C ASP A 126 -27.45 6.12 14.54
N LEU A 127 -26.57 6.50 15.48
CA LEU A 127 -26.54 5.98 16.85
C LEU A 127 -27.87 6.24 17.59
N CYS A 128 -28.76 7.02 16.99
CA CYS A 128 -30.06 7.42 17.52
C CYS A 128 -31.25 6.55 17.05
N LEU A 129 -31.07 5.54 16.19
CA LEU A 129 -32.15 4.63 15.76
C LEU A 129 -32.17 3.28 16.51
N GLN A 130 -31.66 3.27 17.74
CA GLN A 130 -31.77 2.14 18.67
C GLN A 130 -32.56 2.55 19.93
N SER A 131 -33.83 2.93 19.76
CA SER A 131 -34.80 3.06 20.85
C SER A 131 -36.15 2.49 20.45
#